data_AF-A0A840KA45-F1
#
_entry.id   AF-A0A840KA45-F1
#
_cell.length_a   1.000
_cell.length_b   1.000
_cell.length_c   1.000
_cell.angle_alpha   90.00
_cell.angle_beta   90.00
_cell.angle_gamma   90.00
#
_symmetry.space_group_name_H-M   'P 1'
#
loop_
_entity.id
_entity.type
_entity.pdbx_description
1 polymer ?
#
loop_
_entity_poly.entity_id
_entity_poly.type
_entity_poly.pdbx_seq_one_letter_code
_entity_poly.pdbx_strand_id
1 'polypeptide(L)'
;MGATLNIMIKVKFLLCVFILSSCSISKELRDERKSWNFNRWEKEYKDRAFCLCVLKGYENKEIEKILWEKDRSFYNPLGRAIFDKSLKPVIDNEIEKIRLDSINSTYPEDLKGIYQKKQVFNHCLKFYNSKELDKLAKKERENWKKIPNILDEVHKEIPTY
;
A
#
# COMPACT_ATOMS: atom_id res chain seq x y z
N MET A 1 -33.72 -10.84 -56.63
CA MET A 1 -33.38 -9.73 -55.71
C MET A 1 -33.14 -10.16 -54.25
N GLY A 2 -33.62 -11.35 -53.80
CA GLY A 2 -33.44 -11.79 -52.41
C GLY A 2 -32.06 -12.37 -52.03
N ALA A 3 -31.30 -12.90 -52.98
CA ALA A 3 -30.00 -13.54 -52.70
C ALA A 3 -28.89 -12.54 -52.33
N THR A 4 -28.85 -11.38 -52.99
CA THR A 4 -27.87 -10.31 -52.75
C THR A 4 -28.08 -9.62 -51.40
N LEU A 5 -29.34 -9.43 -50.98
CA LEU A 5 -29.69 -8.88 -49.68
C LEU A 5 -29.20 -9.78 -48.52
N ASN A 6 -29.34 -11.09 -48.68
CA ASN A 6 -28.94 -12.08 -47.67
C ASN A 6 -27.40 -12.16 -47.52
N ILE A 7 -26.66 -11.97 -48.60
CA ILE A 7 -25.20 -11.89 -48.60
C ILE A 7 -24.72 -10.63 -47.88
N MET A 8 -25.35 -9.47 -48.16
CA MET A 8 -25.00 -8.21 -47.48
C MET A 8 -25.24 -8.25 -45.98
N ILE A 9 -26.31 -8.92 -45.51
CA ILE A 9 -26.60 -9.09 -44.08
C ILE A 9 -25.53 -9.96 -43.42
N LYS A 10 -25.12 -11.07 -44.06
CA LYS A 10 -24.06 -11.95 -43.55
C LYS A 10 -22.70 -11.24 -43.47
N VAL A 11 -22.36 -10.42 -44.48
CA VAL A 11 -21.11 -9.63 -44.48
C VAL A 11 -21.10 -8.58 -43.38
N LYS A 12 -22.22 -7.87 -43.17
CA LYS A 12 -22.37 -6.91 -42.05
C LYS A 12 -22.26 -7.60 -40.69
N PHE A 13 -22.85 -8.78 -40.54
CA PHE A 13 -22.76 -9.56 -39.30
C PHE A 13 -21.32 -10.02 -39.03
N LEU A 14 -20.59 -10.48 -40.06
CA LEU A 14 -19.18 -10.85 -39.94
C LEU A 14 -18.31 -9.65 -39.53
N LEU A 15 -18.53 -8.48 -40.16
CA LEU A 15 -17.82 -7.24 -39.83
C LEU A 15 -18.06 -6.81 -38.37
N CYS A 16 -19.28 -6.92 -37.86
CA CYS A 16 -19.57 -6.64 -36.45
C CYS A 16 -18.82 -7.58 -35.49
N VAL A 17 -18.68 -8.87 -35.84
CA VAL A 17 -17.93 -9.84 -35.01
C VAL A 17 -16.42 -9.54 -35.01
N PHE A 18 -15.86 -9.07 -36.13
CA PHE A 18 -14.46 -8.66 -36.21
C PHE A 18 -14.13 -7.37 -35.43
N ILE A 19 -15.07 -6.42 -35.37
CA ILE A 19 -14.89 -5.18 -34.59
C ILE A 19 -14.93 -5.46 -33.08
N LEU A 20 -15.76 -6.42 -32.63
CA LEU A 20 -15.86 -6.78 -31.21
C LEU A 20 -14.72 -7.67 -30.68
N SER A 21 -13.96 -8.32 -31.57
CA SER A 21 -12.82 -9.19 -31.19
C SER A 21 -11.48 -8.46 -31.14
N SER A 22 -11.43 -7.17 -31.54
CA SER A 22 -10.18 -6.39 -31.61
C SER A 22 -9.81 -5.66 -30.31
N CYS A 23 -10.59 -5.82 -29.23
CA CYS A 23 -10.20 -5.34 -27.89
C CYS A 23 -9.28 -6.34 -27.18
N SER A 24 -8.25 -6.86 -27.83
CA SER A 24 -7.10 -7.39 -27.09
C SER A 24 -6.23 -6.19 -26.70
N ILE A 25 -6.57 -5.55 -25.58
CA ILE A 25 -5.61 -4.70 -24.86
C ILE A 25 -4.43 -5.63 -24.55
N SER A 26 -3.37 -5.53 -25.36
CA SER A 26 -2.09 -6.07 -24.98
C SER A 26 -1.74 -5.38 -23.67
N LYS A 27 -1.81 -6.13 -22.57
CA LYS A 27 -1.34 -5.66 -21.26
C LYS A 27 0.19 -5.63 -21.29
N GLU A 28 0.78 -4.89 -22.23
CA GLU A 28 2.12 -4.38 -21.96
C GLU A 28 2.00 -3.58 -20.66
N LEU A 29 2.79 -3.99 -19.67
CA LEU A 29 2.93 -3.23 -18.45
C LEU A 29 3.35 -1.82 -18.88
N ARG A 30 2.48 -0.82 -18.66
CA ARG A 30 2.81 0.59 -18.88
C ARG A 30 4.19 0.87 -18.29
N ASP A 31 5.00 1.69 -18.95
CA ASP A 31 6.40 1.91 -18.57
C ASP A 31 6.57 2.36 -17.11
N GLU A 32 5.53 2.98 -16.54
CA GLU A 32 5.37 3.26 -15.10
C GLU A 32 5.63 2.06 -14.18
N ARG A 33 5.21 0.85 -14.59
CA ARG A 33 5.45 -0.39 -13.84
C ARG A 33 6.86 -0.94 -14.03
N LYS A 34 7.54 -0.59 -15.12
CA LYS A 34 8.93 -0.99 -15.38
C LYS A 34 9.91 -0.07 -14.65
N SER A 35 9.61 1.23 -14.58
CA SER A 35 10.39 2.22 -13.82
C SER A 35 10.30 2.00 -12.31
N TRP A 36 9.18 1.41 -11.86
CA TRP A 36 9.02 0.93 -10.51
C TRP A 36 9.75 -0.39 -10.29
N ASN A 37 10.76 -0.37 -9.42
CA ASN A 37 11.58 -1.53 -9.07
C ASN A 37 10.79 -2.61 -8.29
N PHE A 38 9.89 -3.32 -8.97
CA PHE A 38 9.01 -4.36 -8.40
C PHE A 38 9.77 -5.48 -7.69
N ASN A 39 11.05 -5.65 -8.02
CA ASN A 39 11.93 -6.62 -7.39
C ASN A 39 12.10 -6.39 -5.88
N ARG A 40 11.77 -5.19 -5.37
CA ARG A 40 11.84 -4.84 -3.95
C ARG A 40 10.47 -4.70 -3.27
N TRP A 41 9.38 -5.17 -3.89
CA TRP A 41 8.01 -5.03 -3.37
C TRP A 41 7.87 -5.31 -1.87
N GLU A 42 8.30 -6.49 -1.41
CA GLU A 42 8.13 -6.90 -0.01
C GLU A 42 8.90 -5.97 0.93
N LYS A 43 10.09 -5.53 0.54
CA LYS A 43 10.89 -4.59 1.31
C LYS A 43 10.20 -3.22 1.39
N GLU A 44 9.77 -2.65 0.27
CA GLU A 44 9.10 -1.35 0.24
C GLU A 44 7.80 -1.34 1.05
N TYR A 45 7.02 -2.41 0.96
CA TYR A 45 5.78 -2.57 1.75
C TYR A 45 6.09 -2.62 3.25
N LYS A 46 7.09 -3.40 3.65
CA LYS A 46 7.51 -3.55 5.05
C LYS A 46 8.12 -2.28 5.61
N ASP A 47 8.97 -1.60 4.83
CA ASP A 47 9.59 -0.34 5.22
C ASP A 47 8.51 0.72 5.45
N ARG A 48 7.49 0.78 4.58
CA ARG A 48 6.34 1.67 4.78
C ARG A 48 5.57 1.33 6.05
N ALA A 49 5.33 0.05 6.31
CA ALA A 49 4.65 -0.41 7.52
C ALA A 49 5.42 -0.02 8.79
N PHE A 50 6.75 -0.17 8.79
CA PHE A 50 7.62 0.26 9.87
C PHE A 50 7.53 1.78 10.09
N CYS A 51 7.67 2.58 9.02
CA CYS A 51 7.56 4.03 9.11
C CYS A 51 6.20 4.47 9.67
N LEU A 52 5.09 3.89 9.20
CA LEU A 52 3.76 4.21 9.72
C LEU A 52 3.61 3.83 11.20
N CYS A 53 4.11 2.66 11.60
CA CYS A 53 4.10 2.22 12.99
C CYS A 53 4.85 3.20 13.88
N VAL A 54 6.07 3.60 13.48
CA VAL A 54 6.88 4.56 14.26
C VAL A 54 6.19 5.93 14.31
N LEU A 55 5.74 6.43 13.17
CA LEU A 55 5.10 7.74 13.04
C LEU A 55 3.87 7.88 13.94
N LYS A 56 3.03 6.84 13.99
CA LYS A 56 1.77 6.85 14.73
C LYS A 56 1.90 6.32 16.16
N GLY A 57 2.82 5.40 16.42
CA GLY A 57 2.97 4.71 17.70
C GLY A 57 3.48 5.61 18.84
N TYR A 58 4.11 6.74 18.53
CA TYR A 58 4.40 7.77 19.54
C TYR A 58 3.15 8.46 20.07
N GLU A 59 2.03 8.42 19.33
CA GLU A 59 0.77 9.09 19.67
C GLU A 59 0.96 10.57 20.05
N ASN A 60 1.94 11.23 19.41
CA ASN A 60 2.30 12.61 19.65
C ASN A 60 2.34 13.37 18.32
N LYS A 61 1.47 14.38 18.18
CA LYS A 61 1.30 15.14 16.93
C LYS A 61 2.50 15.99 16.55
N GLU A 62 3.28 16.45 17.53
CA GLU A 62 4.50 17.22 17.28
C GLU A 62 5.60 16.31 16.74
N ILE A 63 5.81 15.14 17.34
CA ILE A 63 6.75 14.13 16.83
C ILE A 63 6.34 13.67 15.43
N GLU A 64 5.05 13.39 15.23
CA GLU A 64 4.50 13.02 13.92
C GLU A 64 4.84 14.09 12.87
N LYS A 65 4.61 15.37 13.19
CA LYS A 65 4.94 16.49 12.32
C LYS A 65 6.44 16.59 12.04
N ILE A 66 7.30 16.50 13.06
CA ILE A 66 8.76 16.58 12.89
C ILE A 66 9.26 15.45 11.99
N LEU A 67 8.87 14.20 12.26
CA LEU A 67 9.28 13.05 11.44
C LEU A 67 8.81 13.21 10.00
N TRP A 68 7.57 13.65 9.81
CA TRP A 68 7.00 13.87 8.48
C TRP A 68 7.72 14.97 7.69
N GLU A 69 8.07 16.09 8.33
CA GLU A 69 8.69 17.24 7.68
C GLU A 69 10.20 17.06 7.46
N LYS A 70 10.88 16.31 8.34
CA LYS A 70 12.34 16.24 8.37
C LYS A 70 12.91 14.95 7.79
N ASP A 71 12.15 13.85 7.79
CA ASP A 71 12.64 12.57 7.30
C ASP A 71 11.79 12.04 6.14
N ARG A 72 12.42 12.03 4.96
CA ARG A 72 11.81 11.58 3.70
C ARG A 72 11.36 10.12 3.75
N SER A 73 11.90 9.30 4.64
CA SER A 73 11.49 7.90 4.83
C SER A 73 10.02 7.79 5.26
N PHE A 74 9.49 8.81 5.96
CA PHE A 74 8.09 8.87 6.38
C PHE A 74 7.17 9.49 5.32
N TYR A 75 7.73 10.24 4.37
CA TYR A 75 7.03 10.80 3.22
C TYR A 75 7.36 9.99 1.95
N ASN A 76 6.68 8.86 1.78
CA ASN A 76 6.72 8.08 0.55
C ASN A 76 5.40 8.24 -0.21
N PRO A 77 5.32 9.14 -1.22
CA PRO A 77 4.13 9.40 -2.02
C PRO A 77 3.41 8.15 -2.51
N LEU A 78 4.24 7.19 -2.84
CA LEU A 78 3.89 5.97 -3.50
C LEU A 78 3.38 4.91 -2.53
N GLY A 79 4.07 4.78 -1.40
CA GLY A 79 3.61 3.98 -0.28
C GLY A 79 2.26 4.48 0.23
N ARG A 80 2.03 5.80 0.21
CA ARG A 80 0.72 6.38 0.53
C ARG A 80 -0.38 5.93 -0.43
N ALA A 81 -0.13 6.10 -1.72
CA ALA A 81 -1.08 5.74 -2.76
C ALA A 81 -1.48 4.26 -2.74
N ILE A 82 -0.53 3.39 -2.43
CA ILE A 82 -0.68 1.96 -2.69
C ILE A 82 -0.77 1.13 -1.41
N PHE A 83 0.06 1.43 -0.41
CA PHE A 83 0.23 0.57 0.75
C PHE A 83 -0.65 1.01 1.91
N ASP A 84 -0.77 2.32 2.18
CA ASP A 84 -1.39 2.85 3.40
C ASP A 84 -2.81 2.34 3.62
N LYS A 85 -3.62 2.23 2.56
CA LYS A 85 -4.99 1.70 2.67
C LYS A 85 -5.02 0.28 3.25
N SER A 86 -4.12 -0.59 2.80
CA SER A 86 -4.02 -1.97 3.28
C SER A 86 -3.32 -2.05 4.66
N LEU A 87 -2.39 -1.14 4.92
CA LEU A 87 -1.61 -1.12 6.15
C LEU A 87 -2.39 -0.53 7.33
N LYS A 88 -3.26 0.46 7.09
CA LYS A 88 -3.99 1.19 8.13
C LYS A 88 -4.58 0.30 9.23
N PRO A 89 -5.42 -0.72 8.93
CA PRO A 89 -6.01 -1.54 9.99
C PRO A 89 -4.97 -2.31 10.81
N VAL A 90 -3.87 -2.73 10.18
CA VAL A 90 -2.79 -3.46 10.85
C VAL A 90 -1.99 -2.51 11.74
N ILE A 91 -1.68 -1.31 11.25
CA ILE A 91 -1.00 -0.28 12.02
C ILE A 91 -1.84 0.16 13.22
N ASP A 92 -3.14 0.37 13.05
CA ASP A 92 -4.05 0.71 14.16
C ASP A 92 -4.02 -0.37 15.26
N ASN A 93 -3.95 -1.66 14.88
CA ASN A 93 -3.80 -2.77 15.82
C ASN A 93 -2.43 -2.76 16.54
N GLU A 94 -1.34 -2.49 15.83
CA GLU A 94 -0.01 -2.39 16.45
C GLU A 94 0.09 -1.23 17.44
N ILE A 95 -0.57 -0.09 17.16
CA ILE A 95 -0.62 1.04 18.10
C ILE A 95 -1.35 0.66 19.39
N GLU A 96 -2.46 -0.09 19.29
CA GLU A 96 -3.17 -0.55 20.48
C GLU A 96 -2.31 -1.51 21.31
N LYS A 97 -1.54 -2.40 20.67
CA LYS A 97 -0.57 -3.26 21.39
C LYS A 97 0.50 -2.43 22.12
N ILE A 98 1.07 -1.42 21.46
CA ILE A 98 2.04 -0.49 22.08
C ILE A 98 1.44 0.21 23.31
N ARG A 99 0.18 0.64 23.20
CA ARG A 99 -0.56 1.30 24.27
C ARG A 99 -0.79 0.35 25.46
N LEU A 100 -1.24 -0.87 25.21
CA LEU A 100 -1.46 -1.89 26.24
C LEU A 100 -0.18 -2.31 26.95
N ASP A 101 0.92 -2.50 26.21
CA ASP A 101 2.23 -2.82 26.79
C ASP A 101 2.70 -1.72 27.75
N SER A 102 2.44 -0.45 27.41
CA SER A 102 2.77 0.69 28.27
C SER A 102 1.92 0.77 29.54
N ILE A 103 0.65 0.36 29.49
CA ILE A 103 -0.30 0.46 30.62
C ILE A 103 -0.12 -0.71 31.59
N ASN A 104 0.11 -1.92 31.06
CA ASN A 104 0.18 -3.15 31.85
C ASN A 104 1.54 -3.40 32.50
N SER A 105 2.51 -2.52 32.25
CA SER A 105 3.82 -2.65 32.85
C SER A 105 3.84 -2.11 34.29
N THR A 106 3.79 -3.02 35.27
CA THR A 106 3.99 -2.68 36.69
C THR A 106 5.47 -2.60 36.99
N TYR A 107 5.98 -1.39 37.25
CA TYR A 107 7.37 -1.18 37.65
C TYR A 107 7.45 -0.75 39.12
N PRO A 108 8.52 -1.14 39.85
CA PRO A 108 8.88 -0.55 41.13
C PRO A 108 8.90 0.99 41.04
N GLU A 109 8.46 1.69 42.09
CA GLU A 109 8.22 3.14 42.04
C GLU A 109 9.51 3.95 41.78
N ASP A 110 10.66 3.44 42.23
CA ASP A 110 12.00 3.96 41.99
C ASP A 110 12.46 3.82 40.53
N LEU A 111 11.90 2.88 39.78
CA LEU A 111 12.22 2.61 38.38
C LEU A 111 11.17 3.17 37.41
N LYS A 112 10.03 3.62 37.93
CA LYS A 112 8.86 4.04 37.14
C LYS A 112 9.16 5.14 36.13
N GLY A 113 9.97 6.16 36.47
CA GLY A 113 10.38 7.22 35.53
C GLY A 113 11.28 6.76 34.37
N ILE A 114 11.97 5.63 34.54
CA ILE A 114 12.83 5.02 33.51
C ILE A 114 12.00 4.14 32.58
N TYR A 115 11.05 3.38 33.15
CA TYR A 115 10.34 2.32 32.45
C TYR A 115 8.91 2.65 32.01
N GLN A 116 8.28 3.73 32.47
CA GLN A 116 6.95 4.17 32.01
C GLN A 116 6.91 4.67 30.54
N LYS A 117 8.02 4.62 29.81
CA LYS A 117 8.07 5.07 28.42
C LYS A 117 7.69 3.94 27.46
N LYS A 118 6.88 4.27 26.46
CA LYS A 118 6.51 3.37 25.37
C LYS A 118 7.76 2.91 24.60
N GLN A 119 7.89 1.60 24.36
CA GLN A 119 8.95 1.03 23.52
C GLN A 119 8.57 1.01 22.03
N VAL A 120 8.09 2.15 21.50
CA VAL A 120 7.53 2.28 20.14
C VAL A 120 8.48 1.68 19.09
N PHE A 121 9.73 2.13 19.07
CA PHE A 121 10.70 1.72 18.05
C PHE A 121 10.98 0.22 18.08
N ASN A 122 11.18 -0.35 19.29
CA ASN A 122 11.42 -1.77 19.47
C ASN A 122 10.21 -2.61 19.01
N HIS A 123 9.00 -2.17 19.37
CA HIS A 123 7.76 -2.80 18.91
C HIS A 123 7.65 -2.80 17.39
N CYS A 124 7.82 -1.63 16.77
CA CYS A 124 7.76 -1.49 15.31
C CYS A 124 8.84 -2.32 14.61
N LEU A 125 10.04 -2.45 15.19
CA LEU A 125 11.10 -3.30 14.66
C LEU A 125 10.73 -4.80 14.76
N LYS A 126 10.09 -5.23 15.84
CA LYS A 126 9.55 -6.60 15.94
C LYS A 126 8.45 -6.84 14.90
N PHE A 127 7.54 -5.89 14.74
CA PHE A 127 6.49 -5.95 13.72
C PHE A 127 7.06 -6.04 12.29
N TYR A 128 8.09 -5.24 11.98
CA TYR A 128 8.83 -5.30 10.71
C TYR A 128 9.36 -6.71 10.42
N ASN A 129 9.86 -7.41 11.44
CA ASN A 129 10.39 -8.77 11.31
C ASN A 129 9.33 -9.88 11.47
N SER A 130 8.05 -9.53 11.56
CA SER A 130 7.00 -10.50 11.84
C SER A 130 6.58 -11.30 10.61
N LYS A 131 6.27 -12.59 10.83
CA LYS A 131 5.69 -13.48 9.80
C LYS A 131 4.32 -13.00 9.32
N GLU A 132 3.60 -12.25 10.16
CA GLU A 132 2.30 -11.67 9.81
C GLU A 132 2.46 -10.62 8.71
N LEU A 133 3.37 -9.67 8.92
CA LEU A 133 3.66 -8.65 7.93
C LEU A 133 4.22 -9.25 6.63
N ASP A 134 5.06 -10.29 6.72
CA ASP A 134 5.55 -11.02 5.54
C ASP A 134 4.41 -11.63 4.71
N LYS A 135 3.43 -12.25 5.38
CA LYS A 135 2.26 -12.83 4.70
C LYS A 135 1.40 -11.75 4.05
N LEU A 136 1.20 -10.63 4.74
CA LEU A 136 0.43 -9.51 4.22
C LEU A 136 1.10 -8.90 2.98
N ALA A 137 2.42 -8.64 3.05
CA ALA A 137 3.18 -8.10 1.93
C ALA A 137 3.05 -8.99 0.68
N LYS A 138 3.12 -10.31 0.85
CA LYS A 138 2.94 -11.28 -0.24
C LYS A 138 1.52 -11.28 -0.80
N LYS A 139 0.50 -11.21 0.06
CA LYS A 139 -0.91 -11.14 -0.35
C LYS A 139 -1.19 -9.87 -1.16
N GLU A 140 -0.77 -8.72 -0.65
CA GLU A 140 -1.02 -7.42 -1.30
C GLU A 140 -0.26 -7.26 -2.62
N ARG A 141 0.84 -7.99 -2.81
CA ARG A 141 1.54 -8.07 -4.10
C ARG A 141 0.62 -8.48 -5.24
N GLU A 142 -0.26 -9.45 -5.00
CA GLU A 142 -1.21 -9.95 -6.00
C GLU A 142 -2.35 -8.96 -6.25
N ASN A 143 -2.76 -8.20 -5.24
CA ASN A 143 -3.74 -7.12 -5.41
C ASN A 143 -3.15 -5.99 -6.26
N TRP A 144 -1.90 -5.62 -6.01
CA TRP A 144 -1.21 -4.58 -6.76
C TRP A 144 -1.01 -4.92 -8.24
N LYS A 145 -0.72 -6.18 -8.57
CA LYS A 145 -0.65 -6.63 -9.97
C LYS A 145 -1.93 -6.32 -10.74
N LYS A 146 -3.09 -6.18 -10.07
CA LYS A 146 -4.38 -5.87 -10.70
C LYS A 146 -4.64 -4.38 -10.93
N ILE A 147 -3.85 -3.46 -10.36
CA ILE A 147 -4.06 -2.00 -10.48
C ILE A 147 -3.70 -1.53 -11.89
N PRO A 148 -4.65 -1.10 -12.74
CA PRO A 148 -4.37 -0.81 -14.14
C PRO A 148 -3.53 0.45 -14.34
N ASN A 149 -3.76 1.50 -13.54
CA ASN A 149 -3.04 2.77 -13.61
C ASN A 149 -2.60 3.18 -12.19
N ILE A 150 -1.30 3.16 -11.94
CA ILE A 150 -0.73 3.48 -10.63
C ILE A 150 -0.65 5.00 -10.42
N LEU A 151 -0.34 5.76 -11.48
CA LEU A 151 -0.27 7.22 -11.39
C LEU A 151 -1.62 7.81 -11.01
N ASP A 152 -2.72 7.25 -11.49
CA ASP A 152 -4.06 7.68 -11.07
C ASP A 152 -4.28 7.47 -9.56
N GLU A 153 -3.84 6.34 -9.00
CA GLU A 153 -3.93 6.12 -7.55
C GLU A 153 -3.03 7.08 -6.77
N VAL A 154 -1.87 7.44 -7.31
CA VAL A 154 -0.98 8.45 -6.71
C VAL A 154 -1.63 9.84 -6.71
N HIS A 155 -2.20 10.27 -7.84
CA HIS A 155 -2.84 11.58 -7.96
C HIS A 155 -4.09 11.72 -7.07
N LYS A 156 -4.81 10.63 -6.78
CA LYS A 156 -5.92 10.65 -5.81
C LYS A 156 -5.47 11.00 -4.39
N GLU A 157 -4.32 10.49 -3.98
CA GLU A 157 -3.81 10.63 -2.61
C GLU A 157 -2.89 11.84 -2.42
N ILE A 158 -2.35 12.35 -3.54
CA ILE A 158 -1.40 13.46 -3.58
C ILE A 158 -1.83 14.36 -4.73
N PRO A 159 -2.67 15.38 -4.45
CA PRO A 159 -3.09 16.31 -5.48
C PRO A 159 -1.88 17.06 -6.01
N THR A 160 -1.49 16.71 -7.23
CA THR A 160 -0.58 17.50 -8.05
C THR A 160 -1.42 18.46 -8.88
N TYR A 161 -1.72 19.61 -8.27
CA TYR A 161 -2.40 20.78 -8.85
C TYR A 161 -3.89 20.61 -9.17
#